data_AF-A0A819MCC9-F1
#
_entry.id   AF-A0A819MCC9-F1
#
_cell.length_a   1.000
_cell.length_b   1.000
_cell.length_c   1.000
_cell.angle_alpha   90.00
_cell.angle_beta   90.00
_cell.angle_gamma   90.00
#
_symmetry.space_group_name_H-M   'P 1'
#
loop_
_entity.id
_entity.type
_entity.pdbx_description
1 polymer ?
#
loop_
_entity_poly.entity_id
_entity_poly.type
_entity_poly.pdbx_seq_one_letter_code
_entity_poly.pdbx_strand_id
1 'polypeptide(L)'
;KLDDSTDEDLLKLAKNEIIRTLNLEEYEIKDTIMNDLLENGRQSLSKYQEDLLPDIYAAAIKEKNGRLMKSLKNYLEQQWKVKYGSSNQWFIKFLDEYKNTVNYNSVLNRTAEYGTKYLKDCPILSIVLRLLFEGIDDKCLNERNAFDDLWYTITNSGLKSIENFSNYMNENVMLELKNTKQSVLTQALREYYRPKLFELLKKSQIPNNDNLYDLALNNVTEYGWLQGLEAVQNKIIPKYFKLLLANIPQGKHDLLECLVYLFL
;
A
#
# COMPACT_ATOMS: atom_id res chain seq x y z
N LYS A 1 -27.68 -10.22 -23.20
CA LYS A 1 -27.74 -10.63 -21.77
C LYS A 1 -26.44 -10.14 -21.16
N LEU A 2 -26.50 -9.09 -20.35
CA LEU A 2 -25.36 -8.62 -19.58
C LEU A 2 -25.02 -9.72 -18.57
N ASP A 3 -23.75 -10.07 -18.53
CA ASP A 3 -23.20 -11.09 -17.64
C ASP A 3 -23.25 -10.55 -16.21
N ASP A 4 -24.20 -11.03 -15.39
CA ASP A 4 -24.33 -10.71 -13.95
C ASP A 4 -23.24 -11.43 -13.14
N SER A 5 -22.00 -11.49 -13.65
CA SER A 5 -20.88 -12.07 -12.89
C SER A 5 -20.51 -11.11 -11.76
N THR A 6 -20.52 -11.59 -10.52
CA THR A 6 -20.06 -10.78 -9.38
C THR A 6 -18.55 -10.58 -9.43
N ASP A 7 -18.01 -9.55 -8.76
CA ASP A 7 -16.55 -9.37 -8.64
C ASP A 7 -15.85 -10.60 -8.02
N GLU A 8 -16.57 -11.34 -7.16
CA GLU A 8 -16.09 -12.61 -6.58
C GLU A 8 -16.01 -13.73 -7.62
N ASP A 9 -16.96 -13.82 -8.55
CA ASP A 9 -16.92 -14.77 -9.66
C ASP A 9 -15.76 -14.48 -10.59
N LEU A 10 -15.53 -13.19 -10.91
CA LEU A 10 -14.40 -12.76 -11.72
C LEU A 10 -13.05 -13.07 -11.05
N LEU A 11 -12.95 -12.89 -9.73
CA LEU A 11 -11.76 -13.26 -8.97
C LEU A 11 -11.50 -14.77 -9.01
N LYS A 12 -12.56 -15.59 -8.88
CA LYS A 12 -12.47 -17.06 -8.97
C LYS A 12 -12.04 -17.51 -10.37
N LEU A 13 -12.59 -16.89 -11.42
CA LEU A 13 -12.19 -17.13 -12.80
C LEU A 13 -10.71 -16.77 -13.03
N ALA A 14 -10.25 -15.64 -12.49
CA ALA A 14 -8.84 -15.25 -12.58
C ALA A 14 -7.91 -16.25 -11.88
N LYS A 15 -8.28 -16.76 -10.70
CA LYS A 15 -7.54 -17.84 -10.01
C LYS A 15 -7.48 -19.12 -10.85
N ASN A 16 -8.61 -19.53 -11.41
CA ASN A 16 -8.68 -20.74 -12.24
C ASN A 16 -7.82 -20.63 -13.51
N GLU A 17 -7.69 -19.44 -14.08
CA GLU A 17 -6.82 -19.22 -15.23
C GLU A 17 -5.34 -19.39 -14.89
N ILE A 18 -4.91 -19.01 -13.67
CA ILE A 18 -3.55 -19.28 -13.18
C ILE A 18 -3.33 -20.79 -13.06
N ILE A 19 -4.25 -21.51 -12.43
CA ILE A 19 -4.21 -22.98 -12.27
C ILE A 19 -4.08 -23.66 -13.63
N ARG A 20 -4.89 -23.26 -14.61
CA ARG A 20 -4.84 -23.77 -15.99
C ARG A 20 -3.53 -23.43 -16.69
N THR A 21 -3.02 -22.22 -16.50
CA THR A 21 -1.76 -21.77 -17.12
C THR A 21 -0.58 -22.59 -16.63
N LEU A 22 -0.58 -22.98 -15.36
CA LEU A 22 0.46 -23.81 -14.74
C LEU A 22 0.17 -25.30 -14.82
N ASN A 23 -0.96 -25.71 -15.40
CA ASN A 23 -1.44 -27.09 -15.42
C ASN A 23 -1.36 -27.78 -14.05
N LEU A 24 -1.77 -27.07 -13.00
CA LEU A 24 -1.77 -27.63 -11.65
C LEU A 24 -2.90 -28.65 -11.53
N GLU A 25 -2.54 -29.93 -11.54
CA GLU A 25 -3.45 -31.03 -11.25
C GLU A 25 -3.90 -30.99 -9.77
N GLU A 26 -4.98 -31.70 -9.42
CA GLU A 26 -5.53 -31.75 -8.05
C GLU A 26 -4.65 -32.58 -7.09
N TYR A 27 -3.37 -32.22 -6.98
CA TYR A 27 -2.43 -32.79 -6.02
C TYR A 27 -2.25 -31.88 -4.79
N GLU A 28 -1.74 -32.45 -3.69
CA GLU A 28 -1.49 -31.76 -2.41
C GLU A 28 -0.62 -30.49 -2.55
N ILE A 29 0.22 -30.40 -3.59
CA ILE A 29 1.11 -29.26 -3.79
C ILE A 29 0.46 -28.06 -4.50
N LYS A 30 -0.70 -28.23 -5.13
CA LYS A 30 -1.40 -27.16 -5.87
C LYS A 30 -1.68 -25.95 -5.00
N ASP A 31 -2.25 -26.19 -3.81
CA ASP A 31 -2.60 -25.10 -2.90
C ASP A 31 -1.35 -24.40 -2.36
N THR A 32 -0.27 -25.16 -2.13
CA THR A 32 1.03 -24.63 -1.72
C THR A 32 1.61 -23.71 -2.79
N ILE A 33 1.69 -24.17 -4.05
CA ILE A 33 2.16 -23.36 -5.19
C ILE A 33 1.30 -22.11 -5.36
N MET A 34 -0.04 -22.26 -5.31
CA MET A 34 -0.95 -21.14 -5.47
C MET A 34 -0.79 -20.11 -4.36
N ASN A 35 -0.71 -20.52 -3.10
CA ASN A 35 -0.51 -19.59 -1.99
C ASN A 35 0.81 -18.82 -2.13
N ASP A 36 1.91 -19.55 -2.41
CA ASP A 36 3.22 -18.93 -2.61
C ASP A 36 3.25 -17.99 -3.80
N LEU A 37 2.58 -18.34 -4.90
CA LEU A 37 2.51 -17.51 -6.11
C LEU A 37 1.71 -16.24 -5.88
N LEU A 38 0.59 -16.32 -5.16
CA LEU A 38 -0.26 -15.16 -4.88
C LEU A 38 0.36 -14.22 -3.83
N GLU A 39 1.16 -14.75 -2.90
CA GLU A 39 1.86 -13.95 -1.89
C GLU A 39 3.20 -13.39 -2.39
N ASN A 40 4.00 -14.19 -3.08
CA ASN A 40 5.39 -13.88 -3.43
C ASN A 40 5.62 -13.66 -4.93
N GLY A 41 4.54 -13.70 -5.73
CA GLY A 41 4.58 -13.47 -7.17
C GLY A 41 5.28 -14.59 -7.94
N ARG A 42 5.43 -14.37 -9.24
CA ARG A 42 6.00 -15.34 -10.19
C ARG A 42 7.37 -15.89 -9.77
N GLN A 43 8.21 -15.09 -9.11
CA GLN A 43 9.53 -15.51 -8.66
C GLN A 43 9.49 -16.69 -7.66
N SER A 44 8.38 -16.89 -6.94
CA SER A 44 8.23 -18.03 -6.04
C SER A 44 8.22 -19.38 -6.75
N LEU A 45 7.88 -19.41 -8.05
CA LEU A 45 7.89 -20.63 -8.85
C LEU A 45 9.28 -21.27 -8.96
N SER A 46 10.36 -20.52 -8.72
CA SER A 46 11.71 -21.08 -8.65
C SER A 46 11.86 -22.20 -7.61
N LYS A 47 11.03 -22.21 -6.57
CA LYS A 47 10.98 -23.28 -5.55
C LYS A 47 10.33 -24.58 -6.06
N TYR A 48 9.53 -24.48 -7.12
CA TYR A 48 8.64 -25.55 -7.61
C TYR A 48 9.03 -26.02 -9.00
N GLN A 49 10.31 -25.86 -9.37
CA GLN A 49 10.80 -26.25 -10.69
C GLN A 49 10.63 -27.75 -10.96
N GLU A 50 10.80 -28.59 -9.94
CA GLU A 50 10.66 -30.05 -10.04
C GLU A 50 9.21 -30.52 -9.97
N ASP A 51 8.31 -29.67 -9.44
CA ASP A 51 6.89 -29.96 -9.26
C ASP A 51 6.03 -29.57 -10.48
N LEU A 52 6.64 -28.88 -11.45
CA LEU A 52 5.98 -28.40 -12.67
C LEU A 52 6.55 -29.11 -13.90
N LEU A 53 5.70 -29.33 -14.91
CA LEU A 53 6.18 -29.82 -16.20
C LEU A 53 7.25 -28.87 -16.76
N PRO A 54 8.42 -29.38 -17.23
CA PRO A 54 9.56 -28.54 -17.60
C PRO A 54 9.22 -27.43 -18.60
N ASP A 55 8.41 -27.72 -19.62
CA ASP A 55 8.00 -26.74 -20.63
C ASP A 55 7.07 -25.65 -20.06
N ILE A 56 6.21 -26.03 -19.13
CA ILE A 56 5.29 -25.10 -18.44
C ILE A 56 6.08 -24.17 -17.54
N TYR A 57 7.00 -24.71 -16.74
CA TYR A 57 7.89 -23.92 -15.91
C TYR A 57 8.75 -22.96 -16.74
N ALA A 58 9.35 -23.45 -17.83
CA ALA A 58 10.16 -22.64 -18.72
C ALA A 58 9.35 -21.48 -19.34
N ALA A 59 8.13 -21.74 -19.81
CA ALA A 59 7.24 -20.71 -20.33
C ALA A 59 6.82 -19.70 -19.25
N ALA A 60 6.50 -20.19 -18.04
CA ALA A 60 6.12 -19.35 -16.90
C ALA A 60 7.24 -18.37 -16.52
N ILE A 61 8.49 -18.81 -16.44
CA ILE A 61 9.62 -17.98 -15.96
C ILE A 61 10.25 -17.12 -17.07
N LYS A 62 10.41 -17.64 -18.30
CA LYS A 62 11.17 -16.92 -19.34
C LYS A 62 10.37 -15.79 -20.01
N GLU A 63 9.05 -15.92 -20.12
CA GLU A 63 8.22 -14.95 -20.83
C GLU A 63 7.77 -13.80 -19.92
N LYS A 64 8.48 -12.66 -19.98
CA LYS A 64 8.14 -11.46 -19.19
C LYS A 64 6.69 -10.98 -19.35
N ASN A 65 6.11 -11.18 -20.53
CA ASN A 65 4.71 -10.84 -20.84
C ASN A 65 3.89 -12.08 -21.24
N GLY A 66 4.29 -13.25 -20.76
CA GLY A 66 3.64 -14.53 -21.04
C GLY A 66 2.26 -14.66 -20.41
N ARG A 67 1.60 -15.80 -20.67
CA ARG A 67 0.24 -16.08 -20.18
C ARG A 67 0.14 -15.95 -18.65
N LEU A 68 1.11 -16.49 -17.91
CA LEU A 68 1.11 -16.43 -16.45
C LEU A 68 1.11 -14.99 -15.93
N MET A 69 1.96 -14.13 -16.46
CA MET A 69 2.02 -12.72 -16.05
C MET A 69 0.71 -12.00 -16.33
N LYS A 70 0.06 -12.28 -17.47
CA LYS A 70 -1.27 -11.72 -17.77
C LYS A 70 -2.32 -12.19 -16.76
N SER A 71 -2.33 -13.49 -16.44
CA SER A 71 -3.27 -14.09 -15.48
C SER A 71 -3.07 -13.54 -14.07
N LEU A 72 -1.82 -13.40 -13.62
CA LEU A 72 -1.48 -12.82 -12.32
C LEU A 72 -1.93 -11.36 -12.20
N LYS A 73 -1.68 -10.53 -13.23
CA LYS A 73 -2.15 -9.14 -13.23
C LYS A 73 -3.67 -9.06 -13.15
N ASN A 74 -4.38 -9.83 -13.97
CA ASN A 74 -5.84 -9.86 -13.93
C ASN A 74 -6.33 -10.29 -12.54
N TYR A 75 -5.72 -11.31 -11.93
CA TYR A 75 -6.03 -11.70 -10.56
C TYR A 75 -5.84 -10.55 -9.56
N LEU A 76 -4.71 -9.84 -9.61
CA LEU A 76 -4.42 -8.73 -8.70
C LEU A 76 -5.42 -7.59 -8.84
N GLU A 77 -5.80 -7.23 -10.07
CA GLU A 77 -6.83 -6.20 -10.31
C GLU A 77 -8.18 -6.59 -9.69
N GLN A 78 -8.62 -7.83 -9.92
CA GLN A 78 -9.87 -8.32 -9.33
C GLN A 78 -9.78 -8.42 -7.80
N GLN A 79 -8.63 -8.83 -7.28
CA GLN A 79 -8.40 -8.93 -5.85
C GLN A 79 -8.52 -7.57 -5.17
N TRP A 80 -7.97 -6.51 -5.78
CA TRP A 80 -8.11 -5.16 -5.25
C TRP A 80 -9.58 -4.71 -5.23
N LYS A 81 -10.34 -4.98 -6.30
CA LYS A 81 -11.78 -4.68 -6.36
C LYS A 81 -12.57 -5.39 -5.27
N VAL A 82 -12.42 -6.70 -5.13
CA VAL A 82 -13.13 -7.48 -4.11
C VAL A 82 -12.73 -7.02 -2.70
N LYS A 83 -11.43 -6.84 -2.44
CA LYS A 83 -10.93 -6.50 -1.10
C LYS A 83 -11.30 -5.08 -0.66
N TYR A 84 -11.31 -4.12 -1.59
CA TYR A 84 -11.43 -2.70 -1.27
C TYR A 84 -12.73 -2.06 -1.77
N GLY A 85 -13.50 -2.71 -2.64
CA GLY A 85 -14.70 -2.14 -3.26
C GLY A 85 -15.80 -1.76 -2.28
N SER A 86 -15.95 -2.48 -1.17
CA SER A 86 -16.97 -2.17 -0.15
C SER A 86 -16.52 -1.12 0.87
N SER A 87 -15.23 -1.13 1.23
CA SER A 87 -14.68 -0.31 2.33
C SER A 87 -13.96 0.96 1.87
N ASN A 88 -13.45 0.98 0.63
CA ASN A 88 -12.56 1.99 0.09
C ASN A 88 -12.90 2.30 -1.37
N GLN A 89 -14.15 2.67 -1.65
CA GLN A 89 -14.61 2.98 -3.01
C GLN A 89 -13.78 4.07 -3.71
N TRP A 90 -13.27 5.04 -2.94
CA TRP A 90 -12.38 6.09 -3.46
C TRP A 90 -11.11 5.49 -4.08
N PHE A 91 -10.57 4.42 -3.49
CA PHE A 91 -9.36 3.78 -3.97
C PHE A 91 -9.62 3.06 -5.29
N ILE A 92 -10.77 2.40 -5.43
CA ILE A 92 -11.15 1.76 -6.71
C ILE A 92 -11.32 2.79 -7.82
N LYS A 93 -11.99 3.92 -7.54
CA LYS A 93 -12.12 5.02 -8.51
C LYS A 93 -10.75 5.56 -8.94
N PHE A 94 -9.85 5.76 -7.99
CA PHE A 94 -8.48 6.18 -8.27
C PHE A 94 -7.72 5.15 -9.14
N LEU A 95 -7.86 3.85 -8.89
CA LEU A 95 -7.24 2.82 -9.74
C LEU A 95 -7.80 2.86 -11.18
N ASP A 96 -9.10 3.07 -11.34
CA ASP A 96 -9.74 3.17 -12.66
C ASP A 96 -9.24 4.39 -13.46
N GLU A 97 -8.98 5.53 -12.80
CA GLU A 97 -8.36 6.72 -13.41
C GLU A 97 -6.95 6.43 -13.96
N TYR A 98 -6.18 5.58 -13.29
CA TYR A 98 -4.81 5.25 -13.65
C TYR A 98 -4.69 4.01 -14.56
N LYS A 99 -5.77 3.28 -14.82
CA LYS A 99 -5.76 1.95 -15.44
C LYS A 99 -4.99 1.85 -16.77
N ASN A 100 -4.99 2.94 -17.56
CA ASN A 100 -4.33 2.99 -18.86
C ASN A 100 -2.95 3.67 -18.84
N THR A 101 -2.40 3.94 -17.65
CA THR A 101 -1.10 4.60 -17.49
C THR A 101 0.05 3.59 -17.46
N VAL A 102 1.25 4.05 -17.83
CA VAL A 102 2.48 3.25 -17.73
C VAL A 102 2.77 2.87 -16.27
N ASN A 103 2.52 3.79 -15.33
CA ASN A 103 2.74 3.56 -13.89
C ASN A 103 1.85 2.43 -13.38
N TYR A 104 0.57 2.41 -13.75
CA TYR A 104 -0.35 1.34 -13.34
C TYR A 104 0.09 -0.03 -13.82
N ASN A 105 0.46 -0.16 -15.09
CA ASN A 105 0.98 -1.42 -15.61
C ASN A 105 2.34 -1.77 -14.95
N SER A 106 3.17 -0.78 -14.58
CA SER A 106 4.42 -1.01 -13.84
C SER A 106 4.15 -1.60 -12.45
N VAL A 107 3.22 -1.02 -11.69
CA VAL A 107 2.80 -1.53 -10.37
C VAL A 107 2.25 -2.95 -10.47
N LEU A 108 1.38 -3.21 -11.45
CA LEU A 108 0.86 -4.56 -11.70
C LEU A 108 1.94 -5.55 -12.10
N ASN A 109 2.87 -5.17 -12.99
CA ASN A 109 4.01 -6.00 -13.37
C ASN A 109 4.85 -6.38 -12.14
N ARG A 110 5.21 -5.40 -11.31
CA ARG A 110 6.07 -5.63 -10.15
C ARG A 110 5.38 -6.49 -9.09
N THR A 111 4.09 -6.24 -8.86
CA THR A 111 3.28 -7.03 -7.93
C THR A 111 3.07 -8.46 -8.45
N ALA A 112 2.87 -8.65 -9.76
CA ALA A 112 2.78 -9.99 -10.36
C ALA A 112 4.13 -10.74 -10.29
N GLU A 113 5.24 -10.03 -10.47
CA GLU A 113 6.58 -10.63 -10.47
C GLU A 113 7.02 -11.07 -9.08
N TYR A 114 6.75 -10.24 -8.07
CA TYR A 114 7.34 -10.38 -6.73
C TYR A 114 6.31 -10.41 -5.59
N GLY A 115 5.03 -10.41 -5.93
CA GLY A 115 3.94 -10.50 -4.97
C GLY A 115 3.77 -9.25 -4.12
N THR A 116 3.21 -9.46 -2.93
CA THR A 116 2.95 -8.41 -1.95
C THR A 116 4.19 -8.01 -1.16
N LYS A 117 5.34 -8.68 -1.36
CA LYS A 117 6.62 -8.36 -0.69
C LYS A 117 7.03 -6.88 -0.79
N TYR A 118 6.69 -6.21 -1.89
CA TYR A 118 6.97 -4.78 -2.12
C TYR A 118 5.82 -3.85 -1.74
N LEU A 119 4.69 -4.41 -1.33
CA LEU A 119 3.62 -3.72 -0.65
C LEU A 119 3.97 -3.76 0.83
N LYS A 120 4.34 -2.61 1.39
CA LYS A 120 4.66 -2.48 2.82
C LYS A 120 3.38 -2.75 3.65
N ASP A 121 3.43 -2.50 4.96
CA ASP A 121 2.35 -2.75 5.92
C ASP A 121 0.95 -2.23 5.51
N CYS A 122 0.88 -1.26 4.60
CA CYS A 122 -0.37 -0.82 3.97
C CYS A 122 -0.30 -0.88 2.44
N PRO A 123 -0.98 -1.86 1.81
CA PRO A 123 -1.05 -2.00 0.35
C PRO A 123 -1.65 -0.78 -0.36
N ILE A 124 -2.71 -0.18 0.19
CA ILE A 124 -3.39 1.00 -0.42
C ILE A 124 -2.38 2.14 -0.56
N LEU A 125 -1.74 2.55 0.54
CA LEU A 125 -0.74 3.61 0.52
C LEU A 125 0.44 3.25 -0.39
N SER A 126 0.85 1.98 -0.43
CA SER A 126 1.99 1.55 -1.26
C SER A 126 1.70 1.74 -2.75
N ILE A 127 0.49 1.38 -3.16
CA ILE A 127 0.03 1.52 -4.54
C ILE A 127 -0.16 3.00 -4.90
N VAL A 128 -0.82 3.78 -4.03
CA VAL A 128 -1.03 5.23 -4.25
C VAL A 128 0.30 5.94 -4.42
N LEU A 129 1.29 5.70 -3.55
CA LEU A 129 2.62 6.31 -3.67
C LEU A 129 3.32 5.91 -4.98
N ARG A 130 3.26 4.64 -5.39
CA ARG A 130 3.89 4.22 -6.66
C ARG A 130 3.20 4.80 -7.90
N LEU A 131 1.89 5.06 -7.83
CA LEU A 131 1.15 5.64 -8.96
C LEU A 131 1.37 7.15 -9.07
N LEU A 132 1.45 7.86 -7.94
CA LEU A 132 1.62 9.31 -7.89
C LEU A 132 3.07 9.77 -8.15
N PHE A 133 4.07 8.92 -7.89
CA PHE A 133 5.49 9.29 -7.98
C PHE A 133 6.17 8.55 -9.14
N GLU A 134 6.27 9.25 -10.26
CA GLU A 134 6.89 8.76 -11.49
C GLU A 134 8.39 8.44 -11.28
N GLY A 135 8.89 7.36 -11.89
CA GLY A 135 10.33 7.07 -11.94
C GLY A 135 10.98 6.58 -10.65
N ILE A 136 10.24 6.44 -9.54
CA ILE A 136 10.77 5.89 -8.27
C ILE A 136 11.29 4.43 -8.42
N ASP A 137 10.83 3.71 -9.44
CA ASP A 137 11.24 2.35 -9.74
C ASP A 137 12.22 2.22 -10.92
N ASP A 138 12.72 3.33 -11.48
CA ASP A 138 13.63 3.26 -12.62
C ASP A 138 15.01 2.73 -12.22
N LYS A 139 15.72 2.10 -13.16
CA LYS A 139 17.06 1.50 -12.95
C LYS A 139 18.10 2.48 -12.37
N CYS A 140 17.81 3.78 -12.40
CA CYS A 140 18.60 4.87 -11.84
C CYS A 140 18.67 4.93 -10.30
N LEU A 141 17.99 4.05 -9.56
CA LEU A 141 17.93 4.11 -8.09
C LEU A 141 18.58 2.91 -7.36
N ASN A 142 19.52 2.23 -8.00
CA ASN A 142 20.30 1.14 -7.39
C ASN A 142 21.17 1.57 -6.19
N GLU A 143 21.27 2.86 -5.86
CA GLU A 143 22.14 3.36 -4.79
C GLU A 143 21.37 3.87 -3.55
N ARG A 144 20.07 4.22 -3.68
CA ARG A 144 19.15 4.51 -2.57
C ARG A 144 17.73 4.17 -3.00
N ASN A 145 17.02 3.36 -2.21
CA ASN A 145 15.65 2.98 -2.51
C ASN A 145 14.71 4.16 -2.22
N ALA A 146 14.61 5.11 -3.16
CA ALA A 146 13.84 6.35 -2.99
C ALA A 146 12.37 6.09 -2.62
N PHE A 147 11.81 4.94 -3.01
CA PHE A 147 10.50 4.50 -2.54
C PHE A 147 10.47 4.25 -1.04
N ASP A 148 11.47 3.56 -0.50
CA ASP A 148 11.57 3.27 0.93
C ASP A 148 11.80 4.55 1.72
N ASP A 149 12.63 5.47 1.20
CA ASP A 149 12.85 6.79 1.82
C ASP A 149 11.56 7.61 1.82
N LEU A 150 10.83 7.65 0.70
CA LEU A 150 9.53 8.32 0.59
C LEU A 150 8.51 7.69 1.55
N TRP A 151 8.36 6.37 1.51
CA TRP A 151 7.47 5.61 2.38
C TRP A 151 7.77 5.89 3.84
N TYR A 152 9.05 5.80 4.22
CA TYR A 152 9.49 6.06 5.58
C TYR A 152 9.18 7.49 5.97
N THR A 153 9.56 8.46 5.16
CA THR A 153 9.41 9.89 5.48
C THR A 153 7.95 10.30 5.56
N ILE A 154 7.11 9.88 4.62
CA ILE A 154 5.69 10.27 4.61
C ILE A 154 4.89 9.62 5.74
N THR A 155 5.22 8.38 6.12
CA THR A 155 4.62 7.68 7.27
C THR A 155 5.17 8.18 8.62
N ASN A 156 6.17 9.06 8.61
CA ASN A 156 6.81 9.65 9.80
C ASN A 156 6.39 11.08 10.04
N SER A 157 6.56 11.87 9.00
CA SER A 157 6.53 13.33 8.99
C SER A 157 5.30 13.86 8.26
N GLY A 158 4.41 12.96 7.82
CA GLY A 158 3.15 13.30 7.18
C GLY A 158 3.31 13.92 5.80
N LEU A 159 2.20 14.45 5.28
CA LEU A 159 2.11 15.07 3.96
C LEU A 159 3.08 16.25 3.78
N LYS A 160 3.42 16.99 4.84
CA LYS A 160 4.38 18.10 4.73
C LYS A 160 5.74 17.68 4.20
N SER A 161 6.14 16.42 4.42
CA SER A 161 7.41 15.90 3.93
C SER A 161 7.47 15.65 2.43
N ILE A 162 6.31 15.66 1.74
CA ILE A 162 6.21 15.43 0.30
C ILE A 162 6.96 16.47 -0.51
N GLU A 163 7.12 17.69 0.01
CA GLU A 163 7.88 18.74 -0.66
C GLU A 163 9.31 18.31 -0.97
N ASN A 164 9.90 17.42 -0.16
CA ASN A 164 11.24 16.87 -0.39
C ASN A 164 11.33 15.98 -1.63
N PHE A 165 10.19 15.55 -2.17
CA PHE A 165 10.08 14.64 -3.30
C PHE A 165 9.39 15.29 -4.51
N SER A 166 9.20 16.62 -4.52
CA SER A 166 8.52 17.35 -5.59
C SER A 166 9.06 17.04 -6.98
N ASN A 167 10.36 16.76 -7.09
CA ASN A 167 11.04 16.46 -8.36
C ASN A 167 10.65 15.10 -8.97
N TYR A 168 10.00 14.22 -8.20
CA TYR A 168 9.55 12.90 -8.64
C TYR A 168 8.04 12.84 -8.88
N MET A 169 7.36 13.99 -8.83
CA MET A 169 5.93 14.09 -9.07
C MET A 169 5.65 15.07 -10.21
N ASN A 170 4.58 14.80 -10.94
CA ASN A 170 4.04 15.78 -11.87
C ASN A 170 3.56 17.03 -11.09
N GLU A 171 3.76 18.21 -11.67
CA GLU A 171 3.33 19.49 -11.09
C GLU A 171 1.83 19.49 -10.72
N ASN A 172 0.98 18.87 -11.55
CA ASN A 172 -0.45 18.75 -11.27
C ASN A 172 -0.74 17.93 -10.00
N VAL A 173 0.00 16.84 -9.79
CA VAL A 173 -0.10 16.01 -8.58
C VAL A 173 0.35 16.82 -7.37
N MET A 174 1.45 17.57 -7.49
CA MET A 174 1.93 18.46 -6.42
C MET A 174 0.92 19.55 -6.06
N LEU A 175 0.27 20.16 -7.06
CA LEU A 175 -0.76 21.17 -6.84
C LEU A 175 -2.00 20.56 -6.16
N GLU A 176 -2.43 19.37 -6.56
CA GLU A 176 -3.55 18.67 -5.94
C GLU A 176 -3.27 18.37 -4.45
N LEU A 177 -2.08 17.83 -4.17
CA LEU A 177 -1.64 17.47 -2.81
C LEU A 177 -1.52 18.70 -1.90
N LYS A 178 -1.08 19.85 -2.44
CA LYS A 178 -0.97 21.11 -1.67
C LYS A 178 -2.31 21.78 -1.42
N ASN A 179 -3.23 21.71 -2.37
CA ASN A 179 -4.46 22.50 -2.33
C ASN A 179 -5.66 21.72 -1.75
N THR A 180 -5.58 20.39 -1.66
CA THR A 180 -6.73 19.55 -1.31
C THR A 180 -6.48 18.74 -0.04
N LYS A 181 -7.11 19.14 1.07
CA LYS A 181 -7.12 18.35 2.32
C LYS A 181 -7.75 16.96 2.16
N GLN A 182 -8.40 16.68 1.03
CA GLN A 182 -9.04 15.39 0.71
C GLN A 182 -8.37 14.64 -0.44
N SER A 183 -7.11 14.96 -0.78
CA SER A 183 -6.38 14.24 -1.83
C SER A 183 -6.38 12.71 -1.60
N VAL A 184 -6.18 11.95 -2.67
CA VAL A 184 -6.06 10.47 -2.62
C VAL A 184 -4.97 10.03 -1.62
N LEU A 185 -3.85 10.76 -1.59
CA LEU A 185 -2.76 10.46 -0.66
C LEU A 185 -3.12 10.77 0.80
N THR A 186 -3.88 11.84 1.06
CA THR A 186 -4.44 12.08 2.39
C THR A 186 -5.31 10.89 2.82
N GLN A 187 -6.21 10.42 1.95
CA GLN A 187 -7.09 9.29 2.27
C GLN A 187 -6.29 8.01 2.55
N ALA A 188 -5.26 7.74 1.75
CA ALA A 188 -4.36 6.60 1.95
C ALA A 188 -3.59 6.67 3.27
N LEU A 189 -3.07 7.84 3.66
CA LEU A 189 -2.40 8.03 4.94
C LEU A 189 -3.36 7.92 6.13
N ARG A 190 -4.59 8.43 5.98
CA ARG A 190 -5.64 8.23 6.99
C ARG A 190 -5.86 6.74 7.23
N GLU A 191 -5.99 5.94 6.18
CA GLU A 191 -6.14 4.48 6.31
C GLU A 191 -4.91 3.80 6.94
N TYR A 192 -3.70 4.29 6.64
CA TYR A 192 -2.47 3.80 7.29
C TYR A 192 -2.43 4.08 8.80
N TYR A 193 -2.75 5.31 9.22
CA TYR A 193 -2.66 5.71 10.63
C TYR A 193 -3.86 5.26 11.48
N ARG A 194 -5.04 5.09 10.87
CA ARG A 194 -6.31 4.86 11.57
C ARG A 194 -6.28 3.70 12.58
N PRO A 195 -5.86 2.46 12.23
CA PRO A 195 -5.95 1.33 13.16
C PRO A 195 -5.19 1.59 14.46
N LYS A 196 -3.95 2.07 14.31
CA LYS A 196 -3.04 2.34 15.42
C LYS A 196 -3.49 3.55 16.24
N LEU A 197 -3.91 4.63 15.59
CA LEU A 197 -4.40 5.81 16.29
C LEU A 197 -5.64 5.47 17.12
N PHE A 198 -6.59 4.74 16.52
CA PHE A 198 -7.86 4.43 17.18
C PHE A 198 -7.66 3.43 18.33
N GLU A 199 -6.73 2.47 18.18
CA GLU A 199 -6.32 1.58 19.27
C GLU A 199 -5.71 2.38 20.44
N LEU A 200 -4.83 3.34 20.15
CA LEU A 200 -4.21 4.20 21.17
C LEU A 200 -5.24 5.07 21.90
N LEU A 201 -6.18 5.68 21.16
CA LEU A 201 -7.26 6.48 21.73
C LEU A 201 -8.17 5.63 22.63
N LYS A 202 -8.53 4.42 22.18
CA LYS A 202 -9.31 3.45 22.95
C LYS A 202 -8.59 3.01 24.23
N LYS A 203 -7.30 2.68 24.15
CA LYS A 203 -6.45 2.33 25.31
C LYS A 203 -6.34 3.47 26.32
N SER A 204 -6.33 4.71 25.82
CA SER A 204 -6.25 5.92 26.65
C SER A 204 -7.60 6.35 27.23
N GLN A 205 -8.65 5.55 27.05
CA GLN A 205 -10.01 5.84 27.51
C GLN A 205 -10.55 7.18 27.00
N ILE A 206 -10.06 7.63 25.85
CA ILE A 206 -10.57 8.83 25.20
C ILE A 206 -11.92 8.45 24.58
N PRO A 207 -13.03 9.12 24.94
CA PRO A 207 -14.33 8.80 24.39
C PRO A 207 -14.30 8.96 22.87
N ASN A 208 -14.91 8.00 22.18
CA ASN A 208 -15.05 8.08 20.73
C ASN A 208 -16.04 9.19 20.38
N ASN A 209 -15.50 10.39 20.20
CA ASN A 209 -16.18 11.52 19.59
C ASN A 209 -15.63 11.64 18.18
N ASP A 210 -16.47 11.38 17.17
CA ASP A 210 -16.06 11.29 15.76
C ASP A 210 -15.23 12.52 15.33
N ASN A 211 -15.58 13.71 15.81
CA ASN A 211 -14.85 14.95 15.54
C ASN A 211 -13.40 14.94 16.08
N LEU A 212 -13.17 14.31 17.23
CA LEU A 212 -11.85 14.21 17.85
C LEU A 212 -10.96 13.21 17.13
N TYR A 213 -11.52 12.03 16.80
CA TYR A 213 -10.79 10.98 16.11
C TYR A 213 -10.37 11.44 14.72
N ASP A 214 -11.28 12.11 14.00
CA ASP A 214 -10.98 12.70 12.70
C ASP A 214 -10.01 13.89 12.79
N LEU A 215 -10.12 14.73 13.82
CA LEU A 215 -9.15 15.79 14.05
C LEU A 215 -7.75 15.21 14.27
N ALA A 216 -7.61 14.25 15.17
CA ALA A 216 -6.32 13.61 15.44
C ALA A 216 -5.76 12.95 14.18
N LEU A 217 -6.60 12.22 13.44
CA LEU A 217 -6.22 11.54 12.21
C LEU A 217 -5.77 12.52 11.11
N ASN A 218 -6.46 13.66 10.96
CA ASN A 218 -6.06 14.72 10.05
C ASN A 218 -4.71 15.33 10.42
N ASN A 219 -4.49 15.64 11.70
CA ASN A 219 -3.22 16.25 12.12
C ASN A 219 -2.04 15.27 11.95
N VAL A 220 -2.18 14.00 12.32
CA VAL A 220 -1.09 13.01 12.10
C VAL A 220 -0.86 12.71 10.62
N THR A 221 -1.90 12.84 9.78
CA THR A 221 -1.75 12.74 8.33
C THR A 221 -0.95 13.91 7.77
N GLU A 222 -1.26 15.14 8.18
CA GLU A 222 -0.61 16.35 7.66
C GLU A 222 0.83 16.51 8.18
N TYR A 223 1.05 16.30 9.49
CA TYR A 223 2.31 16.61 10.17
C TYR A 223 3.11 15.38 10.63
N GLY A 224 2.57 14.17 10.44
CA GLY A 224 3.16 12.96 11.00
C GLY A 224 2.80 12.76 12.47
N TRP A 225 3.26 11.64 13.05
CA TRP A 225 2.82 11.20 14.37
C TRP A 225 3.08 12.22 15.48
N LEU A 226 4.33 12.63 15.65
CA LEU A 226 4.74 13.46 16.79
C LEU A 226 4.14 14.87 16.70
N GLN A 227 4.45 15.60 15.62
CA GLN A 227 3.99 16.98 15.44
C GLN A 227 2.47 17.03 15.31
N GLY A 228 1.88 16.06 14.61
CA GLY A 228 0.43 15.97 14.46
C GLY A 228 -0.25 15.72 15.80
N LEU A 229 0.33 14.91 16.67
CA LEU A 229 -0.19 14.73 18.01
C LEU A 229 0.01 16.01 18.85
N GLU A 230 1.21 16.60 18.90
CA GLU A 230 1.43 17.88 19.63
C GLU A 230 0.44 18.98 19.21
N ALA A 231 0.16 19.12 17.92
CA ALA A 231 -0.83 20.07 17.40
C ALA A 231 -2.25 19.81 17.93
N VAL A 232 -2.60 18.55 18.19
CA VAL A 232 -3.87 18.16 18.80
C VAL A 232 -3.87 18.46 20.30
N GLN A 233 -2.75 18.25 21.02
CA GLN A 233 -2.60 18.64 22.43
C GLN A 233 -2.91 20.12 22.65
N ASN A 234 -2.41 21.00 21.78
CA ASN A 234 -2.64 22.44 21.91
C ASN A 234 -4.12 22.82 21.76
N LYS A 235 -4.91 21.97 21.08
CA LYS A 235 -6.34 22.13 20.93
C LYS A 235 -7.14 21.41 22.03
N ILE A 236 -6.50 20.54 22.82
CA ILE A 236 -7.15 19.62 23.77
C ILE A 236 -6.39 19.55 25.09
N ILE A 237 -7.04 20.04 26.14
CA ILE A 237 -6.54 20.11 27.52
C ILE A 237 -6.25 18.67 28.07
N PRO A 238 -5.10 18.39 28.74
CA PRO A 238 -4.01 17.54 28.20
C PRO A 238 -3.77 16.13 28.78
N LYS A 239 -4.51 15.66 29.79
CA LYS A 239 -4.09 14.46 30.57
C LYS A 239 -3.97 13.19 29.71
N TYR A 240 -4.98 12.89 28.91
CA TYR A 240 -4.99 11.69 28.05
C TYR A 240 -4.06 11.84 26.84
N PHE A 241 -3.78 13.08 26.44
CA PHE A 241 -2.95 13.37 25.29
C PHE A 241 -1.46 13.04 25.54
N LYS A 242 -0.98 13.32 26.75
CA LYS A 242 0.37 12.94 27.19
C LYS A 242 0.59 11.41 27.12
N LEU A 243 -0.44 10.63 27.42
CA LEU A 243 -0.38 9.16 27.31
C LEU A 243 -0.31 8.69 25.84
N LEU A 244 -0.97 9.39 24.92
CA LEU A 244 -0.90 9.06 23.48
C LEU A 244 0.51 9.22 22.92
N LEU A 245 1.17 10.34 23.23
CA LEU A 245 2.53 10.63 22.76
C LEU A 245 3.54 9.56 23.24
N ALA A 246 3.39 9.07 24.46
CA ALA A 246 4.28 8.07 25.05
C ALA A 246 4.14 6.66 24.43
N ASN A 247 3.05 6.37 23.72
CA ASN A 247 2.75 5.03 23.21
C ASN A 247 2.95 4.90 21.68
N ILE A 248 3.61 5.87 21.04
CA ILE A 248 3.97 5.77 19.62
C ILE A 248 5.13 4.75 19.50
N PRO A 249 4.96 3.64 18.75
CA PRO A 249 5.92 2.57 18.57
C PRO A 249 7.35 3.02 18.30
N GLN A 250 8.17 2.44 19.16
CA GLN A 250 9.60 2.49 19.28
C GLN A 250 10.30 1.81 18.09
N GLY A 251 10.37 2.49 16.95
CA GLY A 251 11.14 2.05 15.77
C GLY A 251 11.54 3.20 14.84
N LYS A 252 11.32 4.44 15.29
CA LYS A 252 11.57 5.69 14.57
C LYS A 252 12.31 6.66 15.51
N HIS A 253 13.35 6.10 16.14
CA HIS A 253 13.86 6.50 17.45
C HIS A 253 14.94 7.57 17.45
N ASP A 254 15.64 7.77 16.35
CA ASP A 254 16.77 8.72 16.32
C ASP A 254 16.33 10.19 16.41
N LEU A 255 15.01 10.45 16.32
CA LEU A 255 14.39 11.75 16.56
C LEU A 255 13.92 11.95 18.01
N LEU A 256 13.76 10.87 18.79
CA LEU A 256 13.30 10.91 20.18
C LEU A 256 14.40 11.43 21.13
N GLU A 257 15.68 11.16 20.83
CA GLU A 257 16.79 11.72 21.61
C GLU A 257 16.92 13.25 21.47
N CYS A 258 16.52 13.82 20.34
CA CYS A 258 16.53 15.29 20.14
C CYS A 258 15.35 15.99 20.85
N LEU A 259 14.21 15.33 21.01
CA LEU A 259 13.03 15.92 21.65
C LEU A 259 13.09 15.91 23.17
N VAL A 260 13.85 14.96 23.75
CA VAL A 260 14.18 14.94 25.18
C VAL A 260 15.01 16.17 25.57
N TYR A 261 15.71 16.81 24.63
CA TYR A 261 16.49 18.02 24.89
C TYR A 261 15.73 19.35 24.70
N LEU A 262 14.55 19.34 24.06
CA LEU A 262 13.79 20.56 23.77
C LEU A 262 12.66 20.86 24.77
N PHE A 263 12.42 19.97 25.73
CA PHE A 263 11.40 20.13 26.77
C PHE A 263 11.94 20.03 28.21
N LEU A 264 13.27 20.20 28.38
CA LEU A 264 13.88 20.68 29.64
C LEU A 264 13.95 22.21 29.61
#